data_AF-A0A9W7BD03-F1
#
_entry.id   AF-A0A9W7BD03-F1
#
_cell.length_a   1.000
_cell.length_b   1.000
_cell.length_c   1.000
_cell.angle_alpha   90.00
_cell.angle_beta   90.00
_cell.angle_gamma   90.00
#
_symmetry.space_group_name_H-M   'P 1'
#
loop_
_entity.id
_entity.type
_entity.pdbx_description
1 polymer ?
#
loop_
_entity_poly.entity_id
_entity_poly.type
_entity_poly.pdbx_seq_one_letter_code
_entity_poly.pdbx_strand_id
1 'polypeptide(L)'
;MVSKEVKEARRAKLIKLLKTKMLTKYGTNDSGPASSLDKQIGEIVDDVMSLISGIAVDKEALSRIDGRCKNAQDGYMRAQGKDPLYAKIAPKKKEQKGPKLIAPVSVKNDWVIMDTFEAIENDKSIKADKIRLHETKMSVRATLDKQMKEKEEARRREKEIEDGFLREQQSIMEQWNYEQGIAHTMGHSKNKAEKKIRDEQCRLNAIKRAKIKDKEEREARHEVEICKRELIREEEERLKRINDQKRQNIENGKAVASQFGKREKEEREQKAEDHRLMLQMKAMMLKQEQDRKAAFNARVAKYEEFSSKWQEAGAGKEQREAELKWERKILREAHAKDAADIKREEDDIKKVKDMALFLQTENLKMAAAKERAEEKYEAEDAIRNNAIRKAGEAYQAGGWERAQEERKKGMKYARELMKQRMEVARRETKIEMGNVERIMNRKFLNKLQNDPQIIEDIQNKMFEKKKMKKSDILKYCSNLPGFSRPGADNI
;
A
#
# COMPACT_ATOMS: atom_id res chain seq x y z
N MET A 1 32.79 -7.06 36.90
CA MET A 1 32.59 -8.25 36.04
C MET A 1 33.52 -8.14 34.84
N VAL A 2 34.47 -9.06 34.67
CA VAL A 2 35.38 -9.08 33.51
C VAL A 2 34.59 -9.52 32.28
N SER A 3 34.65 -8.76 31.17
CA SER A 3 33.91 -9.09 29.93
C SER A 3 34.34 -10.45 29.39
N LYS A 4 33.40 -11.14 28.71
CA LYS A 4 33.63 -12.48 28.13
C LYS A 4 34.84 -12.49 27.19
N GLU A 5 35.00 -11.42 26.42
CA GLU A 5 36.12 -11.21 25.50
C GLU A 5 37.48 -11.14 26.23
N VAL A 6 37.55 -10.48 27.39
CA VAL A 6 38.78 -10.39 28.17
C VAL A 6 39.15 -11.76 28.78
N LYS A 7 38.16 -12.58 29.16
CA LYS A 7 38.39 -13.94 29.65
C LYS A 7 38.92 -14.85 28.54
N GLU A 8 38.35 -14.76 27.34
CA GLU A 8 38.79 -15.54 26.17
C GLU A 8 40.19 -15.11 25.70
N ALA A 9 40.49 -13.81 25.67
CA ALA A 9 41.82 -13.31 25.36
C ALA A 9 42.88 -13.78 26.39
N ARG A 10 42.53 -13.77 27.68
CA ARG A 10 43.41 -14.27 28.75
C ARG A 10 43.65 -15.78 28.65
N ARG A 11 42.60 -16.55 28.34
CA ARG A 11 42.68 -17.99 28.08
C ARG A 11 43.61 -18.31 26.91
N ALA A 12 43.44 -17.64 25.78
CA ALA A 12 44.28 -17.84 24.59
C ALA A 12 45.75 -17.50 24.87
N LYS A 13 46.01 -16.44 25.64
CA LYS A 13 47.36 -16.03 26.06
C LYS A 13 48.03 -17.08 26.97
N LEU A 14 47.28 -17.66 27.91
CA LEU A 14 47.76 -18.72 28.81
C LEU A 14 48.10 -20.01 28.07
N ILE A 15 47.22 -20.46 27.17
CA ILE A 15 47.46 -21.64 26.32
C ILE A 15 48.73 -21.44 25.50
N LYS A 16 48.88 -20.28 24.83
CA LYS A 16 50.07 -19.97 24.03
C LYS A 16 51.35 -20.01 24.87
N LEU A 17 51.33 -19.41 26.07
CA LEU A 17 52.48 -19.36 26.96
C LEU A 17 52.88 -20.74 27.50
N LEU A 18 51.91 -21.59 27.85
CA LEU A 18 52.16 -22.97 28.29
C LEU A 18 52.73 -23.83 27.18
N LYS A 19 52.19 -23.74 25.95
CA LYS A 19 52.74 -24.41 24.77
C LYS A 19 54.18 -23.98 24.52
N THR A 20 54.46 -22.68 24.51
CA THR A 20 55.82 -22.17 24.32
C THR A 20 56.77 -22.67 25.41
N LYS A 21 56.36 -22.67 26.68
CA LYS A 21 57.18 -23.17 27.80
C LYS A 21 57.46 -24.67 27.69
N MET A 22 56.46 -25.47 27.32
CA MET A 22 56.63 -26.90 27.10
C MET A 22 57.56 -27.21 25.93
N LEU A 23 57.41 -26.48 24.82
CA LEU A 23 58.31 -26.59 23.67
C LEU A 23 59.76 -26.21 24.03
N THR A 24 59.97 -25.10 24.77
CA THR A 24 61.31 -24.69 25.20
C THR A 24 61.95 -25.63 26.21
N LYS A 25 61.17 -26.29 27.07
CA LYS A 25 61.70 -27.17 28.12
C LYS A 25 62.01 -28.59 27.62
N TYR A 26 61.29 -29.07 26.60
CA TYR A 26 61.35 -30.47 26.20
C TYR A 26 61.73 -30.74 24.73
N GLY A 27 61.93 -29.72 23.89
CA GLY A 27 62.46 -29.87 22.53
C GLY A 27 61.49 -30.50 21.52
N THR A 28 61.53 -30.02 20.28
CA THR A 28 60.50 -30.07 19.22
C THR A 28 59.97 -31.44 18.77
N ASN A 29 58.68 -31.49 18.37
CA ASN A 29 58.26 -31.53 16.94
C ASN A 29 56.74 -31.30 16.80
N ASP A 30 56.37 -30.33 15.94
CA ASP A 30 55.01 -29.92 15.56
C ASP A 30 54.31 -30.92 14.61
N SER A 31 54.73 -32.20 14.59
CA SER A 31 54.33 -33.16 13.55
C SER A 31 53.83 -34.53 14.07
N GLY A 32 53.60 -34.67 15.38
CA GLY A 32 52.85 -35.80 15.98
C GLY A 32 51.41 -35.38 16.31
N PRO A 33 50.55 -36.23 16.91
CA PRO A 33 49.12 -35.94 17.10
C PRO A 33 48.91 -34.80 18.11
N ALA A 34 49.09 -33.56 17.63
CA ALA A 34 48.96 -32.31 18.36
C ALA A 34 47.56 -32.15 18.98
N SER A 35 46.57 -32.91 18.50
CA SER A 35 45.20 -32.85 18.97
C SER A 35 44.98 -33.36 20.40
N SER A 36 45.83 -34.23 20.96
CA SER A 36 45.64 -34.69 22.35
C SER A 36 46.30 -33.75 23.37
N LEU A 37 47.53 -33.29 23.09
CA LEU A 37 48.25 -32.34 23.93
C LEU A 37 47.51 -31.00 23.98
N ASP A 38 47.01 -30.51 22.84
CA ASP A 38 46.29 -29.25 22.77
C ASP A 38 44.97 -29.28 23.54
N LYS A 39 44.28 -30.43 23.54
CA LYS A 39 43.08 -30.63 24.37
C LYS A 39 43.43 -30.65 25.85
N GLN A 40 44.47 -31.36 26.25
CA GLN A 40 44.91 -31.44 27.65
C GLN A 40 45.38 -30.09 28.18
N ILE A 41 46.14 -29.31 27.39
CA ILE A 41 46.54 -27.95 27.77
C ILE A 41 45.32 -27.03 27.88
N GLY A 42 44.35 -27.17 26.97
CA GLY A 42 43.08 -26.43 27.03
C GLY A 42 42.31 -26.70 28.32
N GLU A 43 42.15 -27.99 28.67
CA GLU A 43 41.45 -28.44 29.88
C GLU A 43 42.15 -27.97 31.16
N ILE A 44 43.49 -28.00 31.21
CA ILE A 44 44.27 -27.48 32.35
C ILE A 44 44.05 -25.98 32.53
N VAL A 45 44.04 -25.21 31.43
CA VAL A 45 43.81 -23.75 31.50
C VAL A 45 42.38 -23.44 31.93
N ASP A 46 41.41 -24.24 31.50
CA ASP A 46 40.00 -24.08 31.90
C ASP A 46 39.81 -24.35 33.40
N ASP A 47 40.43 -25.40 33.93
CA ASP A 47 40.42 -25.70 35.37
C ASP A 47 41.09 -24.57 36.19
N VAL A 48 42.25 -24.07 35.74
CA VAL A 48 42.97 -22.97 36.42
C VAL A 48 42.17 -21.65 36.38
N MET A 49 41.53 -21.34 35.25
CA MET A 49 40.68 -20.15 35.12
C MET A 49 39.41 -20.27 35.98
N SER A 50 38.89 -21.48 36.19
CA SER A 50 37.77 -21.74 37.10
C SER A 50 38.16 -21.51 38.57
N LEU A 51 39.37 -21.93 38.96
CA LEU A 51 39.92 -21.75 40.31
C LEU A 51 40.19 -20.30 40.67
N ILE A 52 40.63 -19.47 39.73
CA ILE A 52 40.91 -18.04 39.96
C ILE A 52 39.61 -17.24 40.22
N SER A 53 38.44 -17.83 39.92
CA SER A 53 37.13 -17.16 40.10
C SER A 53 36.48 -17.37 41.47
N GLY A 54 37.06 -18.18 42.36
CA GLY A 54 36.52 -18.48 43.70
C GLY A 54 37.58 -18.39 44.81
N ILE A 55 37.20 -17.85 45.97
CA ILE A 55 38.10 -17.52 47.10
C ILE A 55 38.57 -18.75 47.92
N ALA A 56 38.11 -19.97 47.60
CA ALA A 56 38.60 -21.19 48.24
C ALA A 56 39.19 -22.14 47.19
N VAL A 57 40.51 -22.31 47.24
CA VAL A 57 41.23 -23.29 46.41
C VAL A 57 40.92 -24.68 46.97
N ASP A 58 40.00 -25.38 46.33
CA ASP A 58 39.64 -26.75 46.67
C ASP A 58 40.85 -27.68 46.43
N LYS A 59 41.25 -28.44 47.46
CA LYS A 59 42.36 -29.42 47.39
C LYS A 59 42.09 -30.49 46.32
N GLU A 60 40.82 -30.82 46.07
CA GLU A 60 40.47 -31.74 44.98
C GLU A 60 40.77 -31.16 43.60
N ALA A 61 40.49 -29.86 43.39
CA ALA A 61 40.75 -29.20 42.12
C ALA A 61 42.26 -29.11 41.83
N LEU A 62 43.08 -28.86 42.86
CA LEU A 62 44.55 -28.93 42.74
C LEU A 62 45.04 -30.35 42.42
N SER A 63 44.47 -31.38 43.05
CA SER A 63 44.82 -32.79 42.77
C SER A 63 44.45 -33.20 41.35
N ARG A 64 43.30 -32.75 40.83
CA ARG A 64 42.88 -32.97 39.43
C ARG A 64 43.82 -32.29 38.44
N ILE A 65 44.27 -31.07 38.74
CA ILE A 65 45.25 -30.36 37.91
C ILE A 65 46.60 -31.10 37.92
N ASP A 66 47.09 -31.54 39.08
CA ASP A 66 48.37 -32.27 39.17
C ASP A 66 48.32 -33.62 38.41
N GLY A 67 47.21 -34.36 38.53
CA GLY A 67 46.99 -35.60 37.78
C GLY A 67 46.96 -35.37 36.26
N ARG A 68 46.32 -34.29 35.80
CA ARG A 68 46.27 -33.92 34.37
C ARG A 68 47.64 -33.45 33.85
N CYS A 69 48.40 -32.71 34.65
CA CYS A 69 49.78 -32.31 34.33
C CYS A 69 50.70 -33.54 34.17
N LYS A 70 50.59 -34.52 35.07
CA LYS A 70 51.33 -35.80 34.96
C LYS A 70 50.95 -36.59 33.71
N ASN A 71 49.65 -36.69 33.41
CA ASN A 71 49.19 -37.38 32.20
C ASN A 71 49.65 -36.70 30.90
N ALA A 72 49.69 -35.36 30.88
CA ALA A 72 50.22 -34.61 29.74
C ALA A 72 51.73 -34.81 29.57
N GLN A 73 52.47 -34.87 30.70
CA GLN A 73 53.90 -35.18 30.70
C GLN A 73 54.18 -36.60 30.22
N ASP A 74 53.43 -37.59 30.72
CA ASP A 74 53.58 -39.00 30.32
C ASP A 74 53.19 -39.22 28.86
N GLY A 75 52.13 -38.55 28.38
CA GLY A 75 51.73 -38.56 26.98
C GLY A 75 52.82 -37.97 26.06
N TYR A 76 53.49 -36.90 26.50
CA TYR A 76 54.60 -36.28 25.78
C TYR A 76 55.85 -37.17 25.77
N MET A 77 56.21 -37.78 26.91
CA MET A 77 57.37 -38.66 27.02
C MET A 77 57.21 -39.95 26.19
N ARG A 78 55.99 -40.52 26.12
CA ARG A 78 55.69 -41.65 25.24
C ARG A 78 55.79 -41.30 23.76
N ALA A 79 55.40 -40.09 23.37
CA ALA A 79 55.49 -39.63 21.98
C ALA A 79 56.95 -39.42 21.52
N GLN A 80 57.90 -39.20 22.44
CA GLN A 80 59.33 -39.07 22.12
C GLN A 80 60.12 -40.38 22.14
N GLY A 81 59.48 -41.54 22.38
CA GLY A 81 60.14 -42.85 22.29
C GLY A 81 61.31 -43.06 23.27
N LYS A 82 61.39 -42.27 24.36
CA LYS A 82 62.41 -42.42 25.40
C LYS A 82 61.80 -43.01 26.66
N ASP A 83 61.58 -44.33 26.65
CA ASP A 83 61.53 -45.10 27.88
C ASP A 83 62.96 -45.22 28.46
N PRO A 84 63.22 -44.86 29.73
CA PRO A 84 64.55 -44.92 30.33
C PRO A 84 64.86 -46.28 30.97
N LEU A 85 64.22 -47.36 30.55
CA LEU A 85 64.41 -48.71 31.11
C LEU A 85 64.59 -49.72 29.98
N TYR A 86 65.77 -50.34 29.93
CA TYR A 86 66.24 -51.40 29.02
C TYR A 86 66.97 -50.98 27.74
N ALA A 87 68.20 -50.50 27.91
CA ALA A 87 69.26 -50.66 26.91
C ALA A 87 70.50 -51.32 27.55
N LYS A 88 70.36 -52.57 28.02
CA LYS A 88 71.52 -53.44 28.26
C LYS A 88 71.88 -54.11 26.94
N ILE A 89 73.04 -53.68 26.42
CA ILE A 89 73.74 -54.21 25.26
C ILE A 89 74.01 -55.71 25.49
N ALA A 90 73.41 -56.57 24.67
CA ALA A 90 73.77 -57.99 24.58
C ALA A 90 74.71 -58.21 23.37
N PRO A 91 75.78 -59.01 23.49
CA PRO A 91 76.77 -59.19 22.43
C PRO A 91 76.22 -60.04 21.27
N LYS A 92 76.62 -59.65 20.05
CA LYS A 92 76.29 -60.29 18.77
C LYS A 92 76.61 -61.79 18.79
N LYS A 93 75.58 -62.64 18.76
CA LYS A 93 75.70 -64.05 18.33
C LYS A 93 75.81 -64.10 16.81
N LYS A 94 76.78 -64.89 16.34
CA LYS A 94 77.11 -65.13 14.93
C LYS A 94 75.86 -65.49 14.11
N GLU A 95 75.74 -64.83 12.96
CA GLU A 95 74.71 -65.03 11.95
C GLU A 95 74.73 -66.47 11.44
N GLN A 96 73.80 -67.29 11.91
CA GLN A 96 73.35 -68.45 11.13
C GLN A 96 72.35 -67.94 10.10
N LYS A 97 72.67 -68.15 8.82
CA LYS A 97 71.70 -68.03 7.72
C LYS A 97 70.48 -68.86 8.08
N GLY A 98 69.37 -68.19 8.41
CA GLY A 98 68.09 -68.86 8.59
C GLY A 98 67.75 -69.66 7.34
N PRO A 99 67.13 -70.84 7.47
CA PRO A 99 66.75 -71.65 6.32
C PRO A 99 65.80 -70.82 5.43
N LYS A 100 66.06 -70.82 4.13
CA LYS A 100 65.19 -70.17 3.14
C LYS A 100 63.78 -70.75 3.26
N LEU A 101 62.78 -69.87 3.20
CA LEU A 101 61.36 -70.23 3.12
C LEU A 101 61.18 -71.25 1.98
N ILE A 102 60.61 -72.41 2.30
CA ILE A 102 60.20 -73.39 1.28
C ILE A 102 58.84 -72.91 0.76
N ALA A 103 58.89 -71.93 -0.15
CA ALA A 103 57.75 -71.57 -0.97
C ALA A 103 57.70 -72.50 -2.22
N PRO A 104 56.51 -72.80 -2.77
CA PRO A 104 56.40 -73.54 -4.02
C PRO A 104 57.19 -72.85 -5.13
N VAL A 105 57.77 -73.64 -6.03
CA VAL A 105 58.81 -73.27 -7.01
C VAL A 105 58.44 -72.09 -7.94
N SER A 106 57.18 -71.64 -7.99
CA SER A 106 56.70 -70.62 -8.93
C SER A 106 56.73 -69.16 -8.46
N VAL A 107 56.87 -68.85 -7.16
CA VAL A 107 56.96 -67.43 -6.70
C VAL A 107 57.97 -67.31 -5.56
N LYS A 108 59.14 -66.71 -5.84
CA LYS A 108 60.28 -66.59 -4.90
C LYS A 108 60.45 -65.21 -4.26
N ASN A 109 59.48 -64.29 -4.40
CA ASN A 109 59.62 -62.94 -3.84
C ASN A 109 58.84 -62.81 -2.53
N ASP A 110 59.56 -62.71 -1.41
CA ASP A 110 59.02 -62.56 -0.05
C ASP A 110 58.11 -61.32 0.09
N TRP A 111 58.37 -60.25 -0.69
CA TRP A 111 57.47 -59.09 -0.75
C TRP A 111 56.11 -59.43 -1.32
N VAL A 112 56.06 -60.22 -2.39
CA VAL A 112 54.78 -60.57 -3.04
C VAL A 112 53.92 -61.41 -2.10
N ILE A 113 54.55 -62.26 -1.29
CA ILE A 113 53.87 -63.08 -0.28
C ILE A 113 53.38 -62.21 0.90
N MET A 114 54.18 -61.26 1.37
CA MET A 114 53.75 -60.30 2.39
C MET A 114 52.64 -59.38 1.88
N ASP A 115 52.79 -58.82 0.69
CA ASP A 115 51.81 -57.94 0.03
C ASP A 115 50.48 -58.67 -0.19
N THR A 116 50.51 -59.95 -0.55
CA THR A 116 49.28 -60.75 -0.74
C THR A 116 48.61 -61.10 0.58
N PHE A 117 49.38 -61.38 1.63
CA PHE A 117 48.83 -61.57 2.97
C PHE A 117 48.23 -60.27 3.53
N GLU A 118 48.96 -59.16 3.45
CA GLU A 118 48.45 -57.84 3.83
C GLU A 118 47.23 -57.47 2.97
N ALA A 119 47.20 -57.83 1.68
CA ALA A 119 46.02 -57.66 0.83
C ALA A 119 44.83 -58.51 1.31
N ILE A 120 45.03 -59.70 1.86
CA ILE A 120 43.95 -60.53 2.43
C ILE A 120 43.43 -59.93 3.74
N GLU A 121 44.32 -59.49 4.64
CA GLU A 121 43.92 -58.81 5.86
C GLU A 121 43.20 -57.49 5.56
N ASN A 122 43.70 -56.72 4.58
CA ASN A 122 43.07 -55.52 4.08
C ASN A 122 41.73 -55.83 3.40
N ASP A 123 41.59 -56.92 2.63
CA ASP A 123 40.30 -57.31 2.05
C ASP A 123 39.28 -57.68 3.14
N LYS A 124 39.72 -58.33 4.23
CA LYS A 124 38.88 -58.65 5.39
C LYS A 124 38.47 -57.37 6.14
N SER A 125 39.39 -56.44 6.37
CA SER A 125 39.10 -55.15 7.01
C SER A 125 38.19 -54.27 6.15
N ILE A 126 38.45 -54.16 4.84
CA ILE A 126 37.62 -53.42 3.88
C ILE A 126 36.20 -53.99 3.81
N LYS A 127 36.04 -55.32 3.88
CA LYS A 127 34.70 -55.95 3.95
C LYS A 127 33.98 -55.58 5.23
N ALA A 128 34.66 -55.66 6.39
CA ALA A 128 34.09 -55.27 7.67
C ALA A 128 33.72 -53.77 7.70
N ASP A 129 34.58 -52.90 7.18
CA ASP A 129 34.34 -51.47 7.09
C ASP A 129 33.21 -51.14 6.13
N LYS A 130 33.06 -51.86 5.02
CA LYS A 130 31.90 -51.70 4.12
C LYS A 130 30.59 -52.02 4.81
N ILE A 131 30.56 -53.07 5.64
CA ILE A 131 29.37 -53.44 6.43
C ILE A 131 29.06 -52.32 7.44
N ARG A 132 30.05 -51.89 8.22
CA ARG A 132 29.88 -50.77 9.17
C ARG A 132 29.44 -49.47 8.50
N LEU A 133 30.01 -49.16 7.34
CA LEU A 133 29.67 -47.97 6.57
C LEU A 133 28.26 -48.07 5.97
N HIS A 134 27.81 -49.28 5.62
CA HIS A 134 26.43 -49.51 5.21
C HIS A 134 25.45 -49.36 6.39
N GLU A 135 25.75 -49.92 7.55
CA GLU A 135 24.94 -49.79 8.77
C GLU A 135 24.81 -48.33 9.21
N THR A 136 25.92 -47.59 9.24
CA THR A 136 25.91 -46.15 9.54
C THR A 136 25.11 -45.36 8.51
N LYS A 137 25.24 -45.66 7.21
CA LYS A 137 24.39 -45.06 6.17
C LYS A 137 22.91 -45.34 6.38
N MET A 138 22.54 -46.58 6.74
CA MET A 138 21.16 -46.96 7.01
C MET A 138 20.62 -46.24 8.25
N SER A 139 21.43 -46.12 9.31
CA SER A 139 21.08 -45.34 10.50
C SER A 139 20.87 -43.85 10.18
N VAL A 140 21.79 -43.23 9.43
CA VAL A 140 21.67 -41.83 9.00
C VAL A 140 20.46 -41.62 8.09
N ARG A 141 20.15 -42.57 7.20
CA ARG A 141 18.95 -42.50 6.39
C ARG A 141 17.69 -42.55 7.24
N ALA A 142 17.63 -43.46 8.22
CA ALA A 142 16.50 -43.57 9.13
C ALA A 142 16.30 -42.29 9.98
N THR A 143 17.39 -41.66 10.42
CA THR A 143 17.29 -40.38 11.16
C THR A 143 16.86 -39.22 10.25
N LEU A 144 17.36 -39.14 9.02
CA LEU A 144 16.91 -38.15 8.04
C LEU A 144 15.44 -38.34 7.68
N ASP A 145 15.00 -39.56 7.41
CA ASP A 145 13.59 -39.87 7.11
C ASP A 145 12.69 -39.48 8.29
N LYS A 146 13.15 -39.69 9.54
CA LYS A 146 12.44 -39.22 10.75
C LYS A 146 12.36 -37.70 10.82
N GLN A 147 13.48 -37.00 10.61
CA GLN A 147 13.51 -35.52 10.60
C GLN A 147 12.63 -34.92 9.51
N MET A 148 12.59 -35.55 8.33
CA MET A 148 11.72 -35.14 7.23
C MET A 148 10.24 -35.29 7.59
N LYS A 149 9.85 -36.40 8.20
CA LYS A 149 8.48 -36.59 8.70
C LYS A 149 8.09 -35.57 9.76
N GLU A 150 8.96 -35.34 10.75
CA GLU A 150 8.72 -34.34 11.80
C GLU A 150 8.55 -32.93 11.20
N LYS A 151 9.35 -32.59 10.19
CA LYS A 151 9.25 -31.30 9.48
C LYS A 151 7.98 -31.19 8.65
N GLU A 152 7.55 -32.26 7.99
CA GLU A 152 6.28 -32.29 7.24
C GLU A 152 5.08 -32.15 8.17
N GLU A 153 5.09 -32.81 9.33
CA GLU A 153 4.05 -32.66 10.35
C GLU A 153 4.02 -31.24 10.91
N ALA A 154 5.18 -30.65 11.22
CA ALA A 154 5.27 -29.27 11.67
C ALA A 154 4.68 -28.29 10.63
N ARG A 155 5.06 -28.45 9.36
CA ARG A 155 4.50 -27.66 8.25
C ARG A 155 2.99 -27.84 8.11
N ARG A 156 2.46 -29.06 8.29
CA ARG A 156 1.01 -29.30 8.29
C ARG A 156 0.33 -28.56 9.43
N ARG A 157 0.86 -28.62 10.65
CA ARG A 157 0.30 -27.91 11.81
C ARG A 157 0.34 -26.39 11.62
N GLU A 158 1.45 -25.85 11.11
CA GLU A 158 1.55 -24.42 10.77
C GLU A 158 0.49 -24.02 9.75
N LYS A 159 0.31 -24.82 8.69
CA LYS A 159 -0.72 -24.58 7.69
C LYS A 159 -2.14 -24.67 8.28
N GLU A 160 -2.41 -25.63 9.16
CA GLU A 160 -3.72 -25.74 9.84
C GLU A 160 -4.01 -24.52 10.72
N ILE A 161 -2.99 -23.97 11.39
CA ILE A 161 -3.09 -22.74 12.18
C ILE A 161 -3.36 -21.54 11.27
N GLU A 162 -2.62 -21.41 10.16
CA GLU A 162 -2.82 -20.34 9.17
C GLU A 162 -4.20 -20.40 8.53
N ASP A 163 -4.64 -21.59 8.08
CA ASP A 163 -5.97 -21.83 7.53
C ASP A 163 -7.07 -21.59 8.59
N GLY A 164 -6.79 -21.84 9.87
CA GLY A 164 -7.67 -21.50 10.99
C GLY A 164 -7.81 -19.99 11.17
N PHE A 165 -6.68 -19.27 11.19
CA PHE A 165 -6.64 -17.81 11.30
C PHE A 165 -7.35 -17.13 10.13
N LEU A 166 -7.13 -17.59 8.89
CA LEU A 166 -7.82 -17.05 7.71
C LEU A 166 -9.34 -17.25 7.77
N ARG A 167 -9.80 -18.42 8.26
CA ARG A 167 -11.23 -18.67 8.48
C ARG A 167 -11.83 -17.73 9.54
N GLU A 168 -11.10 -17.48 10.62
CA GLU A 168 -11.55 -16.53 11.65
C GLU A 168 -11.64 -15.10 11.09
N GLN A 169 -10.63 -14.66 10.32
CA GLN A 169 -10.68 -13.35 9.65
C GLN A 169 -11.86 -13.24 8.68
N GLN A 170 -12.13 -14.28 7.90
CA GLN A 170 -13.29 -14.32 7.01
C GLN A 170 -14.60 -14.23 7.82
N SER A 171 -14.72 -14.97 8.92
CA SER A 171 -15.90 -14.93 9.78
C SER A 171 -16.13 -13.53 10.39
N ILE A 172 -15.08 -12.86 10.86
CA ILE A 172 -15.16 -11.48 11.36
C ILE A 172 -15.59 -10.52 10.25
N MET A 173 -15.05 -10.69 9.04
CA MET A 173 -15.40 -9.85 7.90
C MET A 173 -16.87 -10.06 7.47
N GLU A 174 -17.35 -11.29 7.47
CA GLU A 174 -18.75 -11.62 7.19
C GLU A 174 -19.70 -11.04 8.24
N GLN A 175 -19.35 -11.15 9.53
CA GLN A 175 -20.10 -10.52 10.62
C GLN A 175 -20.15 -9.00 10.46
N TRP A 176 -19.01 -8.36 10.19
CA TRP A 176 -18.95 -6.92 9.96
C TRP A 176 -19.80 -6.49 8.75
N ASN A 177 -19.72 -7.23 7.64
CA ASN A 177 -20.55 -6.97 6.46
C ASN A 177 -22.05 -7.12 6.76
N TYR A 178 -22.41 -8.12 7.57
CA TYR A 178 -23.78 -8.32 8.03
C TYR A 178 -24.27 -7.14 8.90
N GLU A 179 -23.45 -6.69 9.86
CA GLU A 179 -23.73 -5.52 10.69
C GLU A 179 -23.87 -4.24 9.86
N GLN A 180 -23.00 -4.03 8.87
CA GLN A 180 -23.11 -2.91 7.94
C GLN A 180 -24.40 -2.98 7.13
N GLY A 181 -24.81 -4.17 6.67
CA GLY A 181 -26.08 -4.40 6.01
C GLY A 181 -27.27 -4.03 6.89
N ILE A 182 -27.25 -4.42 8.17
CA ILE A 182 -28.27 -4.01 9.15
C ILE A 182 -28.28 -2.50 9.35
N ALA A 183 -27.11 -1.87 9.54
CA ALA A 183 -27.01 -0.42 9.74
C ALA A 183 -27.56 0.36 8.54
N HIS A 184 -27.24 -0.09 7.32
CA HIS A 184 -27.72 0.54 6.09
C HIS A 184 -29.23 0.36 5.90
N THR A 185 -29.77 -0.85 6.14
CA THR A 185 -31.22 -1.10 6.07
C THR A 185 -31.99 -0.30 7.12
N MET A 186 -31.46 -0.19 8.34
CA MET A 186 -32.01 0.66 9.40
C MET A 186 -31.99 2.14 9.01
N GLY A 187 -30.88 2.63 8.46
CA GLY A 187 -30.77 4.00 7.93
C GLY A 187 -31.77 4.28 6.81
N HIS A 188 -31.91 3.36 5.86
CA HIS A 188 -32.89 3.47 4.77
C HIS A 188 -34.33 3.46 5.29
N SER A 189 -34.64 2.59 6.27
CA SER A 189 -35.96 2.54 6.91
C SER A 189 -36.31 3.86 7.62
N LYS A 190 -35.37 4.44 8.37
CA LYS A 190 -35.52 5.77 9.00
C LYS A 190 -35.77 6.85 7.96
N ASN A 191 -34.97 6.92 6.90
CA ASN A 191 -35.16 7.89 5.82
C ASN A 191 -36.51 7.73 5.12
N LYS A 192 -36.98 6.50 4.91
CA LYS A 192 -38.30 6.22 4.35
C LYS A 192 -39.43 6.67 5.29
N ALA A 193 -39.28 6.48 6.60
CA ALA A 193 -40.22 6.97 7.60
C ALA A 193 -40.25 8.50 7.65
N GLU A 194 -39.09 9.16 7.66
CA GLU A 194 -38.99 10.62 7.60
C GLU A 194 -39.64 11.19 6.34
N LYS A 195 -39.40 10.56 5.18
CA LYS A 195 -40.03 10.97 3.93
C LYS A 195 -41.56 10.89 4.02
N LYS A 196 -42.11 9.80 4.56
CA LYS A 196 -43.56 9.67 4.78
C LYS A 196 -44.11 10.78 5.70
N ILE A 197 -43.38 11.12 6.76
CA ILE A 197 -43.78 12.20 7.67
C ILE A 197 -43.79 13.54 6.93
N ARG A 198 -42.75 13.85 6.15
CA ARG A 198 -42.69 15.08 5.33
C ARG A 198 -43.81 15.14 4.31
N ASP A 199 -44.10 14.03 3.62
CA ASP A 199 -45.19 13.94 2.65
C ASP A 199 -46.55 14.20 3.33
N GLU A 200 -46.80 13.64 4.51
CA GLU A 200 -48.05 13.90 5.26
C GLU A 200 -48.12 15.34 5.77
N GLN A 201 -47.01 15.94 6.22
CA GLN A 201 -46.96 17.36 6.59
C GLN A 201 -47.26 18.27 5.39
N CYS A 202 -46.69 17.97 4.22
CA CYS A 202 -46.99 18.68 2.98
C CYS A 202 -48.48 18.56 2.63
N ARG A 203 -49.06 17.36 2.75
CA ARG A 203 -50.49 17.12 2.51
C ARG A 203 -51.37 17.92 3.48
N LEU A 204 -51.07 17.89 4.77
CA LEU A 204 -51.80 18.65 5.78
C LEU A 204 -51.69 20.16 5.57
N ASN A 205 -50.50 20.66 5.20
CA ASN A 205 -50.29 22.07 4.88
C ASN A 205 -51.04 22.49 3.61
N ALA A 206 -51.10 21.65 2.58
CA ALA A 206 -51.90 21.89 1.38
C ALA A 206 -53.39 21.99 1.71
N ILE A 207 -53.91 21.08 2.55
CA ILE A 207 -55.30 21.13 3.03
C ILE A 207 -55.56 22.41 3.84
N LYS A 208 -54.65 22.81 4.73
CA LYS A 208 -54.77 24.07 5.50
C LYS A 208 -54.79 25.28 4.57
N ARG A 209 -53.89 25.36 3.58
CA ARG A 209 -53.86 26.44 2.60
C ARG A 209 -55.16 26.49 1.78
N ALA A 210 -55.68 25.34 1.35
CA ALA A 210 -56.96 25.27 0.65
C ALA A 210 -58.12 25.78 1.51
N LYS A 211 -58.16 25.42 2.82
CA LYS A 211 -59.18 25.93 3.75
C LYS A 211 -59.07 27.44 4.00
N ILE A 212 -57.85 27.97 4.12
CA ILE A 212 -57.62 29.42 4.26
C ILE A 212 -58.11 30.13 2.99
N LYS A 213 -57.70 29.66 1.82
CA LYS A 213 -58.14 30.22 0.54
C LYS A 213 -59.66 30.20 0.38
N ASP A 214 -60.31 29.10 0.72
CA ASP A 214 -61.78 28.99 0.67
C ASP A 214 -62.46 29.95 1.67
N LYS A 215 -61.84 30.20 2.83
CA LYS A 215 -62.32 31.21 3.79
C LYS A 215 -62.16 32.63 3.24
N GLU A 216 -60.99 32.95 2.69
CA GLU A 216 -60.69 34.24 2.05
C GLU A 216 -61.63 34.49 0.85
N GLU A 217 -61.89 33.47 0.03
CA GLU A 217 -62.85 33.58 -1.08
C GLU A 217 -64.28 33.81 -0.58
N ARG A 218 -64.67 33.21 0.54
CA ARG A 218 -65.98 33.47 1.18
C ARG A 218 -66.09 34.88 1.75
N GLU A 219 -65.05 35.35 2.43
CA GLU A 219 -64.98 36.72 2.95
C GLU A 219 -65.00 37.75 1.81
N ALA A 220 -64.20 37.55 0.76
CA ALA A 220 -64.19 38.41 -0.42
C ALA A 220 -65.55 38.43 -1.13
N ARG A 221 -66.24 37.29 -1.24
CA ARG A 221 -67.62 37.27 -1.79
C ARG A 221 -68.58 38.07 -0.91
N HIS A 222 -68.45 37.96 0.41
CA HIS A 222 -69.29 38.70 1.35
C HIS A 222 -69.03 40.21 1.28
N GLU A 223 -67.76 40.63 1.20
CA GLU A 223 -67.38 42.04 0.99
C GLU A 223 -67.95 42.58 -0.32
N VAL A 224 -67.86 41.82 -1.42
CA VAL A 224 -68.46 42.22 -2.70
C VAL A 224 -69.99 42.35 -2.59
N GLU A 225 -70.67 41.47 -1.85
CA GLU A 225 -72.11 41.60 -1.59
C GLU A 225 -72.46 42.84 -0.76
N ILE A 226 -71.66 43.17 0.25
CA ILE A 226 -71.83 44.39 1.05
C ILE A 226 -71.67 45.62 0.15
N CYS A 227 -70.59 45.72 -0.63
CA CYS A 227 -70.36 46.81 -1.56
C CYS A 227 -71.51 46.96 -2.57
N LYS A 228 -72.05 45.84 -3.09
CA LYS A 228 -73.22 45.88 -3.99
C LYS A 228 -74.47 46.44 -3.30
N ARG A 229 -74.71 46.07 -2.03
CA ARG A 229 -75.85 46.61 -1.26
C ARG A 229 -75.68 48.10 -0.98
N GLU A 230 -74.46 48.54 -0.67
CA GLU A 230 -74.14 49.95 -0.47
C GLU A 230 -74.32 50.75 -1.76
N LEU A 231 -73.87 50.22 -2.90
CA LEU A 231 -74.03 50.86 -4.21
C LEU A 231 -75.51 51.00 -4.59
N ILE A 232 -76.32 49.95 -4.37
CA ILE A 232 -77.78 50.01 -4.57
C ILE A 232 -78.41 51.08 -3.64
N ARG A 233 -77.98 51.15 -2.38
CA ARG A 233 -78.48 52.15 -1.43
C ARG A 233 -78.12 53.57 -1.87
N GLU A 234 -76.90 53.81 -2.34
CA GLU A 234 -76.48 55.10 -2.88
C GLU A 234 -77.26 55.47 -4.16
N GLU A 235 -77.52 54.51 -5.05
CA GLU A 235 -78.36 54.72 -6.23
C GLU A 235 -79.81 55.05 -5.86
N GLU A 236 -80.39 54.37 -4.87
CA GLU A 236 -81.73 54.68 -4.34
C GLU A 236 -81.78 56.07 -3.68
N GLU A 237 -80.77 56.44 -2.90
CA GLU A 237 -80.66 57.79 -2.32
C GLU A 237 -80.49 58.86 -3.39
N ARG A 238 -79.70 58.60 -4.43
CA ARG A 238 -79.56 59.49 -5.59
C ARG A 238 -80.88 59.65 -6.35
N LEU A 239 -81.60 58.55 -6.58
CA LEU A 239 -82.93 58.56 -7.20
C LEU A 239 -83.95 59.34 -6.35
N LYS A 240 -83.94 59.16 -5.02
CA LYS A 240 -84.76 59.96 -4.09
C LYS A 240 -84.44 61.45 -4.21
N ARG A 241 -83.15 61.85 -4.18
CA ARG A 241 -82.74 63.25 -4.35
C ARG A 241 -83.20 63.83 -5.69
N ILE A 242 -83.10 63.07 -6.78
CA ILE A 242 -83.60 63.50 -8.10
C ILE A 242 -85.12 63.68 -8.09
N ASN A 243 -85.87 62.78 -7.46
CA ASN A 243 -87.32 62.87 -7.37
C ASN A 243 -87.79 64.03 -6.47
N ASP A 244 -87.10 64.28 -5.35
CA ASP A 244 -87.36 65.41 -4.47
C ASP A 244 -87.07 66.74 -5.18
N GLN A 245 -85.98 66.82 -5.94
CA GLN A 245 -85.65 67.98 -6.77
C GLN A 245 -86.69 68.20 -7.88
N LYS A 246 -87.20 67.13 -8.51
CA LYS A 246 -88.31 67.22 -9.47
C LYS A 246 -89.59 67.72 -8.80
N ARG A 247 -89.92 67.27 -7.59
CA ARG A 247 -91.06 67.76 -6.81
C ARG A 247 -90.93 69.25 -6.50
N GLN A 248 -89.77 69.70 -6.01
CA GLN A 248 -89.51 71.12 -5.75
C GLN A 248 -89.61 71.96 -7.03
N ASN A 249 -89.11 71.45 -8.17
CA ASN A 249 -89.22 72.16 -9.45
C ASN A 249 -90.68 72.28 -9.93
N ILE A 250 -91.52 71.26 -9.71
CA ILE A 250 -92.96 71.32 -10.02
C ILE A 250 -93.66 72.34 -9.10
N GLU A 251 -93.30 72.38 -7.82
CA GLU A 251 -93.87 73.31 -6.84
C GLU A 251 -93.47 74.76 -7.14
N ASN A 252 -92.19 74.99 -7.46
CA ASN A 252 -91.68 76.27 -7.95
C ASN A 252 -92.36 76.69 -9.26
N GLY A 253 -92.57 75.75 -10.20
CA GLY A 253 -93.30 76.00 -11.44
C GLY A 253 -94.75 76.44 -11.21
N LYS A 254 -95.44 75.84 -10.24
CA LYS A 254 -96.80 76.24 -9.84
C LYS A 254 -96.83 77.62 -9.17
N ALA A 255 -95.84 77.94 -8.35
CA ALA A 255 -95.71 79.27 -7.73
C ALA A 255 -95.46 80.38 -8.78
N VAL A 256 -94.62 80.09 -9.78
CA VAL A 256 -94.37 81.01 -10.91
C VAL A 256 -95.62 81.19 -11.77
N ALA A 257 -96.35 80.12 -12.10
CA ALA A 257 -97.60 80.21 -12.88
C ALA A 257 -98.70 81.04 -12.16
N SER A 258 -98.80 80.95 -10.84
CA SER A 258 -99.72 81.76 -10.02
C SER A 258 -99.38 83.27 -10.05
N GLN A 259 -98.10 83.62 -10.17
CA GLN A 259 -97.66 85.01 -10.33
C GLN A 259 -97.91 85.55 -11.75
N PHE A 260 -97.83 84.72 -12.79
CA PHE A 260 -98.20 85.10 -14.16
C PHE A 260 -99.69 85.40 -14.31
N GLY A 261 -100.58 84.62 -13.67
CA GLY A 261 -102.04 84.85 -13.72
C GLY A 261 -102.51 86.15 -13.04
N LYS A 262 -101.72 86.73 -12.13
CA LYS A 262 -102.00 88.05 -11.51
C LYS A 262 -101.52 89.21 -12.38
N ARG A 263 -100.38 89.05 -13.06
CA ARG A 263 -99.85 90.05 -14.01
C ARG A 263 -100.68 90.19 -15.29
N GLU A 264 -101.28 89.12 -15.79
CA GLU A 264 -102.07 89.16 -17.04
C GLU A 264 -103.41 89.91 -16.89
N LYS A 265 -103.94 90.04 -15.66
CA LYS A 265 -105.14 90.86 -15.36
C LYS A 265 -104.85 92.35 -15.32
N GLU A 266 -103.73 92.75 -14.72
CA GLU A 266 -103.26 94.14 -14.68
C GLU A 266 -102.86 94.65 -16.08
N GLU A 267 -102.34 93.77 -16.94
CA GLU A 267 -101.93 94.12 -18.31
C GLU A 267 -103.14 94.30 -19.29
N ARG A 268 -104.30 93.71 -19.01
CA ARG A 268 -105.54 93.93 -19.79
C ARG A 268 -106.22 95.26 -19.45
N GLU A 269 -106.11 95.72 -18.21
CA GLU A 269 -106.68 97.01 -17.77
C GLU A 269 -105.84 98.20 -18.25
N GLN A 270 -104.50 98.07 -18.24
CA GLN A 270 -103.59 99.10 -18.74
C GLN A 270 -103.65 99.26 -20.27
N LYS A 271 -103.83 98.17 -21.04
CA LYS A 271 -103.95 98.24 -22.51
C LYS A 271 -105.23 98.92 -23.01
N ALA A 272 -106.28 99.02 -22.19
CA ALA A 272 -107.51 99.74 -22.53
C ALA A 272 -107.35 101.27 -22.37
N GLU A 273 -106.58 101.71 -21.38
CA GLU A 273 -106.26 103.14 -21.15
C GLU A 273 -105.15 103.64 -22.09
N ASP A 274 -104.19 102.78 -22.44
CA ASP A 274 -103.10 103.11 -23.39
C ASP A 274 -103.59 103.25 -24.84
N HIS A 275 -104.62 102.51 -25.27
CA HIS A 275 -105.17 102.69 -26.62
C HIS A 275 -105.80 104.09 -26.81
N ARG A 276 -106.37 104.67 -25.74
CA ARG A 276 -106.95 106.02 -25.76
C ARG A 276 -105.85 107.10 -25.81
N LEU A 277 -104.72 106.88 -25.13
CA LEU A 277 -103.58 107.79 -25.11
C LEU A 277 -102.73 107.71 -26.41
N MET A 278 -102.64 106.53 -27.02
CA MET A 278 -101.86 106.28 -28.23
C MET A 278 -102.40 107.01 -29.48
N LEU A 279 -103.70 107.28 -29.57
CA LEU A 279 -104.29 108.10 -30.64
C LEU A 279 -103.88 109.59 -30.54
N GLN A 280 -103.58 110.09 -29.34
CA GLN A 280 -103.07 111.46 -29.12
C GLN A 280 -101.54 111.55 -29.26
N MET A 281 -100.79 110.49 -28.91
CA MET A 281 -99.31 110.49 -28.95
C MET A 281 -98.72 110.14 -30.33
N LYS A 282 -99.45 109.41 -31.20
CA LYS A 282 -99.04 109.11 -32.58
C LYS A 282 -98.90 110.37 -33.45
N ALA A 283 -99.59 111.46 -33.09
CA ALA A 283 -99.43 112.76 -33.73
C ALA A 283 -98.17 113.53 -33.27
N MET A 284 -97.56 113.15 -32.13
CA MET A 284 -96.43 113.86 -31.52
C MET A 284 -95.06 113.17 -31.75
N MET A 285 -95.05 111.85 -32.00
CA MET A 285 -93.82 111.03 -32.05
C MET A 285 -93.12 110.94 -33.42
N LEU A 286 -93.63 111.59 -34.47
CA LEU A 286 -92.92 111.78 -35.75
C LEU A 286 -91.74 112.77 -35.64
N LYS A 287 -91.50 113.35 -34.46
CA LYS A 287 -90.51 114.41 -34.20
C LYS A 287 -89.30 113.98 -33.34
N GLN A 288 -89.27 112.76 -32.80
CA GLN A 288 -88.24 112.30 -31.84
C GLN A 288 -87.42 111.07 -32.27
N GLU A 289 -87.56 110.64 -33.54
CA GLU A 289 -86.86 109.46 -34.09
C GLU A 289 -85.35 109.69 -34.37
N GLN A 290 -84.86 110.93 -34.20
CA GLN A 290 -83.45 111.28 -34.44
C GLN A 290 -82.51 111.02 -33.23
N ASP A 291 -83.03 110.92 -31.99
CA ASP A 291 -82.18 110.84 -30.79
C ASP A 291 -81.82 109.41 -30.33
N ARG A 292 -82.35 108.37 -31.01
CA ARG A 292 -82.20 106.96 -30.59
C ARG A 292 -80.94 106.25 -31.09
N LYS A 293 -80.21 106.80 -32.05
CA LYS A 293 -79.01 106.14 -32.64
C LYS A 293 -77.73 106.31 -31.79
N ALA A 294 -77.66 107.28 -30.88
CA ALA A 294 -76.47 107.55 -30.08
C ALA A 294 -76.27 106.61 -28.86
N ALA A 295 -77.33 105.96 -28.35
CA ALA A 295 -77.29 105.17 -27.11
C ALA A 295 -76.86 103.69 -27.29
N PHE A 296 -76.74 103.20 -28.52
CA PHE A 296 -76.46 101.78 -28.81
C PHE A 296 -74.95 101.44 -28.74
N ASN A 297 -74.06 102.38 -29.13
CA ASN A 297 -72.61 102.15 -29.15
C ASN A 297 -71.95 102.07 -27.77
N ALA A 298 -72.57 102.63 -26.72
CA ALA A 298 -72.04 102.56 -25.36
C ALA A 298 -72.26 101.19 -24.66
N ARG A 299 -73.06 100.29 -25.26
CA ARG A 299 -73.48 99.02 -24.63
C ARG A 299 -72.60 97.81 -25.01
N VAL A 300 -71.82 97.90 -26.08
CA VAL A 300 -70.99 96.80 -26.60
C VAL A 300 -69.64 96.66 -25.86
N ALA A 301 -69.04 97.78 -25.42
CA ALA A 301 -67.75 97.80 -24.72
C ALA A 301 -67.76 97.16 -23.31
N LYS A 302 -68.94 96.84 -22.75
CA LYS A 302 -69.08 96.32 -21.38
C LYS A 302 -69.13 94.78 -21.28
N TYR A 303 -69.20 94.08 -22.41
CA TYR A 303 -69.31 92.61 -22.44
C TYR A 303 -67.97 91.87 -22.63
N GLU A 304 -66.89 92.55 -23.03
CA GLU A 304 -65.57 91.93 -23.23
C GLU A 304 -64.79 91.69 -21.92
N GLU A 305 -65.12 92.39 -20.81
CA GLU A 305 -64.40 92.23 -19.52
C GLU A 305 -64.80 90.98 -18.70
N PHE A 306 -65.90 90.28 -19.01
CA PHE A 306 -66.41 89.17 -18.19
C PHE A 306 -65.97 87.76 -18.63
N SER A 307 -65.29 87.62 -19.78
CA SER A 307 -64.93 86.30 -20.33
C SER A 307 -63.62 85.71 -19.79
N SER A 308 -62.79 86.47 -19.06
CA SER A 308 -61.42 86.06 -18.72
C SER A 308 -61.20 85.55 -17.29
N LYS A 309 -62.26 85.32 -16.49
CA LYS A 309 -62.15 84.97 -15.05
C LYS A 309 -62.61 83.55 -14.65
N TRP A 310 -62.79 82.62 -15.59
CA TRP A 310 -63.27 81.26 -15.28
C TRP A 310 -62.25 80.13 -15.50
N GLN A 311 -61.03 80.42 -15.98
CA GLN A 311 -59.99 79.40 -16.23
C GLN A 311 -58.90 79.26 -15.15
N GLU A 312 -58.84 80.13 -14.12
CA GLU A 312 -57.65 80.16 -13.22
C GLU A 312 -57.89 79.97 -11.71
N ALA A 313 -59.13 79.82 -11.20
CA ALA A 313 -59.31 79.60 -9.76
C ALA A 313 -60.57 78.79 -9.40
N GLY A 314 -60.38 77.59 -8.86
CA GLY A 314 -61.43 76.75 -8.27
C GLY A 314 -60.96 75.32 -7.93
N ALA A 315 -61.65 74.67 -6.98
CA ALA A 315 -61.29 73.43 -6.27
C ALA A 315 -60.83 72.20 -7.11
N GLY A 316 -60.99 72.22 -8.44
CA GLY A 316 -60.47 71.17 -9.33
C GLY A 316 -58.95 71.20 -9.55
N LYS A 317 -58.26 72.33 -9.31
CA LYS A 317 -56.80 72.42 -9.47
C LYS A 317 -56.05 71.72 -8.33
N GLU A 318 -56.51 71.85 -7.09
CA GLU A 318 -55.89 71.20 -5.92
C GLU A 318 -56.05 69.68 -5.95
N GLN A 319 -57.20 69.15 -6.39
CA GLN A 319 -57.38 67.70 -6.55
C GLN A 319 -56.44 67.13 -7.61
N ARG A 320 -56.31 67.79 -8.76
CA ARG A 320 -55.40 67.36 -9.83
C ARG A 320 -53.93 67.44 -9.44
N GLU A 321 -53.54 68.47 -8.67
CA GLU A 321 -52.17 68.60 -8.15
C GLU A 321 -51.86 67.57 -7.04
N ALA A 322 -52.85 67.18 -6.24
CA ALA A 322 -52.71 66.12 -5.24
C ALA A 322 -52.58 64.73 -5.89
N GLU A 323 -53.39 64.43 -6.91
CA GLU A 323 -53.30 63.20 -7.70
C GLU A 323 -51.93 63.09 -8.40
N LEU A 324 -51.46 64.16 -9.07
CA LEU A 324 -50.15 64.19 -9.71
C LEU A 324 -48.97 64.02 -8.73
N LYS A 325 -49.09 64.52 -7.49
CA LYS A 325 -48.08 64.29 -6.45
C LYS A 325 -48.06 62.83 -5.97
N TRP A 326 -49.24 62.21 -5.87
CA TRP A 326 -49.36 60.82 -5.44
C TRP A 326 -48.85 59.84 -6.51
N GLU A 327 -49.20 60.06 -7.77
CA GLU A 327 -48.68 59.31 -8.92
C GLU A 327 -47.14 59.40 -9.01
N ARG A 328 -46.57 60.60 -8.80
CA ARG A 328 -45.11 60.79 -8.77
C ARG A 328 -44.43 60.04 -7.63
N LYS A 329 -45.11 59.83 -6.50
CA LYS A 329 -44.56 59.06 -5.37
C LYS A 329 -44.56 57.57 -5.70
N ILE A 330 -45.64 57.05 -6.28
CA ILE A 330 -45.74 55.65 -6.72
C ILE A 330 -44.68 55.33 -7.77
N LEU A 331 -44.50 56.19 -8.77
CA LEU A 331 -43.51 55.98 -9.81
C LEU A 331 -42.08 55.93 -9.24
N ARG A 332 -41.76 56.78 -8.25
CA ARG A 332 -40.45 56.74 -7.57
C ARG A 332 -40.24 55.47 -6.76
N GLU A 333 -41.26 55.00 -6.05
CA GLU A 333 -41.17 53.75 -5.26
C GLU A 333 -41.08 52.52 -6.17
N ALA A 334 -41.81 52.49 -7.28
CA ALA A 334 -41.69 51.44 -8.30
C ALA A 334 -40.30 51.41 -8.93
N HIS A 335 -39.77 52.55 -9.38
CA HIS A 335 -38.42 52.65 -9.93
C HIS A 335 -37.32 52.26 -8.92
N ALA A 336 -37.49 52.59 -7.64
CA ALA A 336 -36.54 52.20 -6.60
C ALA A 336 -36.54 50.68 -6.36
N LYS A 337 -37.70 50.03 -6.46
CA LYS A 337 -37.83 48.57 -6.35
C LYS A 337 -37.23 47.86 -7.56
N ASP A 338 -37.55 48.31 -8.77
CA ASP A 338 -36.99 47.74 -10.00
C ASP A 338 -35.46 47.88 -10.03
N ALA A 339 -34.93 49.03 -9.60
CA ALA A 339 -33.48 49.23 -9.48
C ALA A 339 -32.83 48.33 -8.40
N ALA A 340 -33.55 48.00 -7.33
CA ALA A 340 -33.06 47.08 -6.31
C ALA A 340 -33.08 45.62 -6.77
N ASP A 341 -34.08 45.22 -7.56
CA ASP A 341 -34.18 43.87 -8.13
C ASP A 341 -33.11 43.67 -9.22
N ILE A 342 -32.91 44.66 -10.11
CA ILE A 342 -31.82 44.64 -11.12
C ILE A 342 -30.45 44.48 -10.45
N LYS A 343 -30.17 45.22 -9.37
CA LYS A 343 -28.88 45.11 -8.65
C LYS A 343 -28.66 43.72 -8.04
N ARG A 344 -29.71 43.07 -7.54
CA ARG A 344 -29.57 41.69 -7.01
C ARG A 344 -29.25 40.70 -8.13
N GLU A 345 -29.92 40.84 -9.28
CA GLU A 345 -29.63 40.00 -10.44
C GLU A 345 -28.19 40.20 -10.93
N GLU A 346 -27.71 41.44 -10.98
CA GLU A 346 -26.32 41.77 -11.33
C GLU A 346 -25.32 41.15 -10.34
N ASP A 347 -25.57 41.27 -9.03
CA ASP A 347 -24.71 40.70 -7.99
C ASP A 347 -24.69 39.17 -8.03
N ASP A 348 -25.82 38.52 -8.28
CA ASP A 348 -25.89 37.06 -8.37
C ASP A 348 -25.23 36.55 -9.66
N ILE A 349 -25.40 37.23 -10.80
CA ILE A 349 -24.66 36.94 -12.03
C ILE A 349 -23.16 37.11 -11.81
N LYS A 350 -22.74 38.14 -11.08
CA LYS A 350 -21.32 38.37 -10.76
C LYS A 350 -20.75 37.27 -9.87
N LYS A 351 -21.46 36.83 -8.83
CA LYS A 351 -21.05 35.69 -7.99
C LYS A 351 -20.91 34.40 -8.80
N VAL A 352 -21.83 34.14 -9.72
CA VAL A 352 -21.75 32.96 -10.60
C VAL A 352 -20.52 33.03 -11.51
N LYS A 353 -20.23 34.20 -12.09
CA LYS A 353 -19.03 34.42 -12.91
C LYS A 353 -17.74 34.27 -12.10
N ASP A 354 -17.68 34.88 -10.92
CA ASP A 354 -16.50 34.82 -10.04
C ASP A 354 -16.24 33.38 -9.56
N MET A 355 -17.30 32.63 -9.22
CA MET A 355 -17.20 31.21 -8.87
C MET A 355 -16.72 30.35 -10.05
N ALA A 356 -17.27 30.57 -11.25
CA ALA A 356 -16.85 29.85 -12.45
C ALA A 356 -15.38 30.14 -12.79
N LEU A 357 -14.95 31.40 -12.68
CA LEU A 357 -13.56 31.80 -12.88
C LEU A 357 -12.64 31.17 -11.83
N PHE A 358 -13.03 31.18 -10.56
CA PHE A 358 -12.28 30.53 -9.48
C PHE A 358 -12.09 29.03 -9.76
N LEU A 359 -13.16 28.31 -10.07
CA LEU A 359 -13.09 26.88 -10.38
C LEU A 359 -12.23 26.59 -11.62
N GLN A 360 -12.32 27.42 -12.66
CA GLN A 360 -11.48 27.27 -13.84
C GLN A 360 -10.00 27.47 -13.50
N THR A 361 -9.65 28.50 -12.72
CA THR A 361 -8.27 28.74 -12.31
C THR A 361 -7.71 27.62 -11.43
N GLU A 362 -8.54 27.06 -10.53
CA GLU A 362 -8.11 25.98 -9.66
C GLU A 362 -7.93 24.66 -10.43
N ASN A 363 -8.83 24.37 -11.37
CA ASN A 363 -8.68 23.22 -12.28
C ASN A 363 -7.40 23.32 -13.12
N LEU A 364 -7.07 24.51 -13.63
CA LEU A 364 -5.82 24.73 -14.38
C LEU A 364 -4.57 24.55 -13.51
N LYS A 365 -4.60 25.01 -12.25
CA LYS A 365 -3.49 24.76 -11.30
C LYS A 365 -3.32 23.27 -11.01
N MET A 366 -4.42 22.55 -10.78
CA MET A 366 -4.39 21.11 -10.53
C MET A 366 -3.86 20.33 -11.75
N ALA A 367 -4.26 20.71 -12.96
CA ALA A 367 -3.75 20.13 -14.20
C ALA A 367 -2.23 20.38 -14.34
N ALA A 368 -1.77 21.63 -14.16
CA ALA A 368 -0.35 21.96 -14.24
C ALA A 368 0.49 21.29 -13.13
N ALA A 369 -0.08 21.07 -11.94
CA ALA A 369 0.59 20.32 -10.87
C ALA A 369 0.74 18.83 -11.23
N LYS A 370 -0.26 18.25 -11.90
CA LYS A 370 -0.22 16.86 -12.38
C LYS A 370 0.82 16.68 -13.48
N GLU A 371 0.86 17.58 -14.46
CA GLU A 371 1.85 17.56 -15.55
C GLU A 371 3.29 17.63 -15.00
N ARG A 372 3.57 18.54 -14.06
CA ARG A 372 4.89 18.61 -13.40
C ARG A 372 5.25 17.35 -12.60
N ALA A 373 4.27 16.63 -12.07
CA ALA A 373 4.50 15.39 -11.35
C ALA A 373 4.82 14.24 -12.32
N GLU A 374 4.13 14.18 -13.46
CA GLU A 374 4.39 13.23 -14.55
C GLU A 374 5.78 13.47 -15.15
N GLU A 375 6.16 14.71 -15.47
CA GLU A 375 7.50 15.04 -15.98
C GLU A 375 8.63 14.62 -15.02
N LYS A 376 8.44 14.80 -13.71
CA LYS A 376 9.41 14.36 -12.69
C LYS A 376 9.55 12.85 -12.66
N TYR A 377 8.42 12.13 -12.73
CA TYR A 377 8.42 10.68 -12.74
C TYR A 377 9.13 10.13 -14.00
N GLU A 378 8.86 10.72 -15.17
CA GLU A 378 9.52 10.36 -16.42
C GLU A 378 11.03 10.62 -16.38
N ALA A 379 11.45 11.76 -15.80
CA ALA A 379 12.87 12.08 -15.65
C ALA A 379 13.59 11.09 -14.70
N GLU A 380 12.96 10.72 -13.58
CA GLU A 380 13.51 9.73 -12.63
C GLU A 380 13.61 8.34 -13.26
N ASP A 381 12.58 7.91 -14.00
CA ASP A 381 12.58 6.62 -14.69
C ASP A 381 13.64 6.57 -15.81
N ALA A 382 13.81 7.66 -16.56
CA ALA A 382 14.85 7.76 -17.59
C ALA A 382 16.27 7.65 -16.99
N ILE A 383 16.51 8.25 -15.81
CA ILE A 383 17.79 8.12 -15.09
C ILE A 383 18.01 6.66 -14.67
N ARG A 384 17.00 6.03 -14.08
CA ARG A 384 17.08 4.64 -13.60
C ARG A 384 17.33 3.65 -14.73
N ASN A 385 16.59 3.78 -15.83
CA ASN A 385 16.72 2.90 -16.99
C ASN A 385 18.09 3.04 -17.67
N ASN A 386 18.61 4.26 -17.77
CA ASN A 386 19.97 4.49 -18.29
C ASN A 386 21.05 3.90 -17.39
N ALA A 387 20.89 3.97 -16.06
CA ALA A 387 21.84 3.37 -15.12
C ALA A 387 21.88 1.84 -15.25
N ILE A 388 20.71 1.19 -15.37
CA ILE A 388 20.61 -0.26 -15.57
C ILE A 388 21.25 -0.68 -16.90
N ARG A 389 20.96 0.05 -17.98
CA ARG A 389 21.55 -0.22 -19.30
C ARG A 389 23.08 -0.14 -19.26
N LYS A 390 23.62 0.95 -18.68
CA LYS A 390 25.08 1.15 -18.57
C LYS A 390 25.76 0.08 -17.71
N ALA A 391 25.11 -0.37 -16.62
CA ALA A 391 25.61 -1.47 -15.80
C ALA A 391 25.60 -2.82 -16.54
N GLY A 392 24.56 -3.08 -17.34
CA GLY A 392 24.47 -4.28 -18.18
C GLY A 392 25.55 -4.32 -19.26
N GLU A 393 25.78 -3.21 -19.96
CA GLU A 393 26.82 -3.07 -20.98
C GLU A 393 28.23 -3.28 -20.39
N ALA A 394 28.51 -2.71 -19.21
CA ALA A 394 29.78 -2.89 -18.52
C ALA A 394 30.02 -4.35 -18.11
N TYR A 395 28.99 -5.06 -17.64
CA TYR A 395 29.11 -6.47 -17.27
C TYR A 395 29.41 -7.38 -18.48
N GLN A 396 28.78 -7.09 -19.62
CA GLN A 396 29.01 -7.82 -20.87
C GLN A 396 30.40 -7.54 -21.43
N ALA A 397 30.86 -6.29 -21.39
CA ALA A 397 32.20 -5.90 -21.83
C ALA A 397 33.31 -6.64 -21.05
N GLY A 398 33.13 -6.83 -19.74
CA GLY A 398 34.06 -7.58 -18.88
C GLY A 398 33.91 -9.11 -18.90
N GLY A 399 33.04 -9.67 -19.75
CA GLY A 399 32.82 -11.12 -19.83
C GLY A 399 33.99 -11.91 -20.44
N TRP A 400 34.64 -11.33 -21.45
CA TRP A 400 35.73 -12.00 -22.18
C TRP A 400 37.02 -12.14 -21.36
N GLU A 401 37.39 -11.11 -20.60
CA GLU A 401 38.57 -11.15 -19.72
C GLU A 401 38.44 -12.20 -18.61
N ARG A 402 37.25 -12.31 -17.99
CA ARG A 402 36.97 -13.33 -16.97
C ARG A 402 37.12 -14.75 -17.52
N ALA A 403 36.61 -15.01 -18.73
CA ALA A 403 36.74 -16.31 -19.38
C ALA A 403 38.22 -16.65 -19.72
N GLN A 404 39.04 -15.66 -20.08
CA GLN A 404 40.46 -15.86 -20.34
C GLN A 404 41.25 -16.19 -19.06
N GLU A 405 40.93 -15.54 -17.94
CA GLU A 405 41.56 -15.82 -16.65
C GLU A 405 41.28 -17.24 -16.15
N GLU A 406 40.05 -17.73 -16.31
CA GLU A 406 39.68 -19.09 -15.95
C GLU A 406 40.42 -20.13 -16.79
N ARG A 407 40.55 -19.91 -18.11
CA ARG A 407 41.35 -20.79 -18.99
C ARG A 407 42.82 -20.83 -18.58
N LYS A 408 43.41 -19.70 -18.21
CA LYS A 408 44.81 -19.63 -17.72
C LYS A 408 44.99 -20.40 -16.41
N LYS A 409 44.02 -20.35 -15.48
CA LYS A 409 44.05 -21.13 -14.24
C LYS A 409 43.97 -22.64 -14.51
N GLY A 410 43.06 -23.06 -15.41
CA GLY A 410 42.92 -24.46 -15.80
C GLY A 410 44.20 -25.06 -16.41
N MET A 411 44.90 -24.30 -17.26
CA MET A 411 46.16 -24.76 -17.86
C MET A 411 47.31 -24.91 -16.85
N LYS A 412 47.38 -24.07 -15.82
CA LYS A 412 48.41 -24.19 -14.77
C LYS A 412 48.22 -25.46 -13.95
N TYR A 413 46.98 -25.74 -13.54
CA TYR A 413 46.64 -26.94 -12.77
C TYR A 413 46.98 -28.24 -13.53
N ALA A 414 46.65 -28.30 -14.82
CA ALA A 414 46.95 -29.48 -15.65
C ALA A 414 48.46 -29.78 -15.76
N ARG A 415 49.32 -28.75 -15.81
CA ARG A 415 50.78 -28.91 -15.88
C ARG A 415 51.38 -29.45 -14.58
N GLU A 416 50.87 -29.03 -13.43
CA GLU A 416 51.34 -29.51 -12.12
C GLU A 416 51.01 -30.99 -11.91
N LEU A 417 49.80 -31.40 -12.29
CA LEU A 417 49.37 -32.79 -12.18
C LEU A 417 50.23 -33.74 -13.03
N MET A 418 50.64 -33.30 -14.23
CA MET A 418 51.49 -34.09 -15.12
C MET A 418 52.91 -34.30 -14.55
N LYS A 419 53.48 -33.30 -13.86
CA LYS A 419 54.80 -33.40 -13.22
C LYS A 419 54.79 -34.43 -12.09
N GLN A 420 53.74 -34.44 -11.26
CA GLN A 420 53.60 -35.40 -10.16
C GLN A 420 53.55 -36.85 -10.66
N ARG A 421 52.83 -37.11 -11.77
CA ARG A 421 52.75 -38.46 -12.35
C ARG A 421 54.09 -38.98 -12.85
N MET A 422 54.90 -38.13 -13.47
CA MET A 422 56.23 -38.50 -13.98
C MET A 422 57.21 -38.84 -12.85
N GLU A 423 57.07 -38.18 -11.70
CA GLU A 423 57.96 -38.38 -10.56
C GLU A 423 57.68 -39.68 -9.79
N VAL A 424 56.40 -40.08 -9.72
CA VAL A 424 56.00 -41.36 -9.13
C VAL A 424 56.50 -42.53 -9.98
N ALA A 425 56.34 -42.46 -11.30
CA ALA A 425 56.73 -43.54 -12.22
C ALA A 425 58.26 -43.85 -12.19
N ARG A 426 59.10 -42.89 -11.80
CA ARG A 426 60.56 -43.08 -11.71
C ARG A 426 61.02 -43.86 -10.47
N ARG A 427 60.17 -44.05 -9.46
CA ARG A 427 60.56 -44.67 -8.18
C ARG A 427 60.29 -46.18 -8.09
N GLU A 428 59.63 -46.78 -9.08
CA GLU A 428 59.05 -48.15 -8.96
C GLU A 428 59.93 -49.31 -9.49
N THR A 429 61.17 -49.09 -9.95
CA THR A 429 61.86 -50.10 -10.79
C THR A 429 62.69 -51.19 -10.09
N LYS A 430 62.67 -51.36 -8.76
CA LYS A 430 63.22 -52.58 -8.11
C LYS A 430 62.74 -52.71 -6.65
N ILE A 431 61.80 -53.63 -6.41
CA ILE A 431 61.23 -53.89 -5.08
C ILE A 431 61.78 -55.22 -4.57
N GLU A 432 62.95 -55.16 -3.92
CA GLU A 432 63.53 -56.25 -3.13
C GLU A 432 63.62 -55.82 -1.67
N MET A 433 63.50 -56.77 -0.73
CA MET A 433 63.40 -56.42 0.69
C MET A 433 64.78 -56.11 1.21
N GLY A 434 64.97 -54.87 1.66
CA GLY A 434 66.20 -54.45 2.30
C GLY A 434 66.46 -55.32 3.54
N ASN A 435 67.73 -55.57 3.85
CA ASN A 435 68.08 -56.47 4.95
C ASN A 435 67.53 -56.04 6.32
N VAL A 436 67.32 -54.73 6.52
CA VAL A 436 66.72 -54.17 7.75
C VAL A 436 65.22 -54.49 7.82
N GLU A 437 64.52 -54.41 6.69
CA GLU A 437 63.09 -54.73 6.57
C GLU A 437 62.84 -56.21 6.81
N ARG A 438 63.72 -57.09 6.31
CA ARG A 438 63.65 -58.53 6.58
C ARG A 438 63.82 -58.87 8.07
N ILE A 439 64.62 -58.09 8.80
CA ILE A 439 64.80 -58.27 10.25
C ILE A 439 63.57 -57.79 11.02
N MET A 440 62.99 -56.64 10.64
CA MET A 440 61.77 -56.13 11.26
C MET A 440 60.57 -57.05 11.00
N ASN A 441 60.45 -57.56 9.78
CA ASN A 441 59.36 -58.44 9.37
C ASN A 441 59.56 -59.90 9.80
N ARG A 442 60.63 -60.22 10.54
CA ARG A 442 60.97 -61.58 10.95
C ARG A 442 59.85 -62.28 11.71
N LYS A 443 59.15 -61.59 12.62
CA LYS A 443 58.02 -62.18 13.35
C LYS A 443 56.87 -62.58 12.42
N PHE A 444 56.68 -61.81 11.35
CA PHE A 444 55.62 -61.99 10.38
C PHE A 444 55.96 -63.07 9.35
N LEU A 445 57.18 -63.04 8.83
CA LEU A 445 57.75 -64.10 7.99
C LEU A 445 57.74 -65.46 8.73
N ASN A 446 57.99 -65.46 10.05
CA ASN A 446 57.86 -66.66 10.86
C ASN A 446 56.42 -67.13 11.05
N LYS A 447 55.43 -66.22 11.15
CA LYS A 447 54.01 -66.60 11.21
C LYS A 447 53.57 -67.24 9.89
N LEU A 448 53.97 -66.66 8.77
CA LEU A 448 53.76 -67.21 7.43
C LEU A 448 54.39 -68.62 7.29
N GLN A 449 55.54 -68.86 7.91
CA GLN A 449 56.23 -70.15 7.87
C GLN A 449 55.59 -71.23 8.77
N ASN A 450 54.91 -70.82 9.85
CA ASN A 450 54.41 -71.74 10.87
C ASN A 450 52.92 -72.08 10.72
N ASP A 451 52.15 -71.34 9.92
CA ASP A 451 50.71 -71.54 9.74
C ASP A 451 50.36 -71.97 8.29
N PRO A 452 50.12 -73.27 8.04
CA PRO A 452 49.86 -73.79 6.71
C PRO A 452 48.57 -73.25 6.07
N GLN A 453 47.55 -72.91 6.87
CA GLN A 453 46.28 -72.39 6.35
C GLN A 453 46.45 -71.02 5.70
N ILE A 454 47.35 -70.19 6.25
CA ILE A 454 47.64 -68.86 5.70
C ILE A 454 48.33 -68.98 4.33
N ILE A 455 49.23 -69.95 4.18
CA ILE A 455 49.91 -70.22 2.91
C ILE A 455 48.89 -70.67 1.86
N GLU A 456 47.93 -71.52 2.23
CA GLU A 456 46.85 -71.98 1.36
C GLU A 456 45.93 -70.83 0.92
N ASP A 457 45.55 -69.94 1.84
CA ASP A 457 44.78 -68.72 1.54
C ASP A 457 45.52 -67.78 0.58
N ILE A 458 46.85 -67.61 0.77
CA ILE A 458 47.70 -66.80 -0.11
C ILE A 458 47.81 -67.43 -1.50
N GLN A 459 47.99 -68.75 -1.58
CA GLN A 459 48.02 -69.47 -2.86
C GLN A 459 46.69 -69.34 -3.59
N ASN A 460 45.58 -69.58 -2.88
CA ASN A 460 44.24 -69.42 -3.44
C ASN A 460 44.04 -68.00 -3.96
N LYS A 461 44.49 -66.96 -3.24
CA LYS A 461 44.39 -65.55 -3.67
C LYS A 461 45.29 -65.21 -4.86
N MET A 462 46.53 -65.72 -4.88
CA MET A 462 47.47 -65.49 -5.98
C MET A 462 47.03 -66.16 -7.28
N PHE A 463 46.36 -67.32 -7.18
CA PHE A 463 45.84 -68.07 -8.33
C PHE A 463 44.35 -67.83 -8.60
N GLU A 464 43.65 -67.04 -7.77
CA GLU A 464 42.28 -66.61 -8.00
C GLU A 464 42.26 -65.73 -9.25
N LYS A 465 41.98 -66.34 -10.42
CA LYS A 465 41.70 -65.61 -11.65
C LYS A 465 40.49 -64.72 -11.38
N LYS A 466 40.72 -63.44 -11.12
CA LYS A 466 39.70 -62.43 -10.90
C LYS A 466 38.80 -62.38 -12.14
N LYS A 467 37.66 -63.09 -12.11
CA LYS A 467 36.65 -63.02 -13.16
C LYS A 467 36.15 -61.57 -13.16
N MET A 468 36.52 -60.81 -14.20
CA MET A 468 36.03 -59.43 -14.33
C MET A 468 34.51 -59.43 -14.31
N LYS A 469 33.93 -58.55 -13.51
CA LYS A 469 32.47 -58.35 -13.54
C LYS A 469 32.09 -57.86 -14.94
N LYS A 470 30.95 -58.30 -15.48
CA LYS A 470 30.46 -57.87 -16.81
C LYS A 470 30.47 -56.35 -17.00
N SER A 471 30.23 -55.58 -15.93
CA SER A 471 30.30 -54.11 -15.93
C SER A 471 31.70 -53.55 -16.21
N ASP A 472 32.74 -54.22 -15.71
CA ASP A 472 34.13 -53.79 -15.89
C ASP A 472 34.62 -54.16 -17.28
N ILE A 473 34.21 -55.33 -17.80
CA ILE A 473 34.45 -55.74 -19.20
C ILE A 473 33.86 -54.70 -20.16
N LEU A 474 32.62 -54.24 -19.92
CA LEU A 474 31.95 -53.20 -20.73
C LEU A 474 32.67 -51.83 -20.69
N LYS A 475 33.25 -51.45 -19.54
CA LYS A 475 34.06 -50.23 -19.43
C LYS A 475 35.39 -50.33 -20.20
N TYR A 476 36.04 -51.49 -20.19
CA TYR A 476 37.28 -51.68 -20.93
C TYR A 476 37.07 -51.82 -22.44
N CYS A 477 35.96 -52.43 -22.88
CA CYS A 477 35.63 -52.54 -24.29
C CYS A 477 35.13 -51.22 -24.92
N SER A 478 34.54 -50.30 -24.14
CA SER A 478 34.02 -49.02 -24.65
C SER A 478 35.08 -47.93 -24.88
N ASN A 479 36.30 -48.13 -24.39
CA ASN A 479 37.43 -47.19 -24.56
C ASN A 479 38.48 -47.65 -25.59
N LEU A 480 38.25 -48.78 -26.27
CA LEU A 480 39.09 -49.22 -27.38
C LEU A 480 38.56 -48.62 -28.69
N PRO A 481 39.32 -47.77 -29.40
CA PRO A 481 38.90 -47.26 -30.69
C PRO A 481 38.82 -48.42 -31.69
N GLY A 482 37.61 -48.71 -32.18
CA GLY A 482 37.35 -49.73 -33.20
C GLY A 482 36.48 -50.92 -32.77
N PHE A 483 36.05 -51.03 -31.51
CA PHE A 483 35.03 -52.00 -31.10
C PHE A 483 33.64 -51.33 -31.05
N SER A 484 32.97 -51.24 -32.19
CA SER A 484 31.54 -50.96 -32.24
C SER A 484 30.78 -52.07 -31.51
N ARG A 485 29.70 -51.69 -30.81
CA ARG A 485 28.79 -52.64 -30.16
C ARG A 485 28.33 -53.68 -31.20
N PRO A 486 28.36 -54.99 -30.90
CA PRO A 486 27.69 -55.97 -31.75
C PRO A 486 26.19 -55.60 -31.80
N GLY A 487 25.72 -55.13 -32.95
CA GLY A 487 24.33 -54.69 -33.17
C GLY A 487 24.12 -53.19 -33.46
N ALA A 488 25.17 -52.39 -33.64
CA ALA A 488 25.00 -50.99 -34.05
C ALA A 488 24.90 -50.78 -35.58
N ASP A 489 25.15 -51.83 -36.39
CA ASP A 489 25.15 -51.74 -37.86
C ASP A 489 23.86 -52.28 -38.51
N ASN A 490 22.77 -52.40 -37.75
CA ASN A 490 21.44 -52.71 -38.30
C ASN A 490 20.36 -51.84 -37.64
N ILE A 491 20.39 -50.53 -37.92
CA ILE A 491 19.20 -49.67 -38.08
C ILE A 491 19.50 -48.68 -39.21
#